data_AF-A0A533UU99-F1
#
_entry.id   AF-A0A533UU99-F1
#
_cell.length_a   1.000
_cell.length_b   1.000
_cell.length_c   1.000
_cell.angle_alpha   90.00
_cell.angle_beta   90.00
_cell.angle_gamma   90.00
#
_symmetry.space_group_name_H-M   'P 1'
#
loop_
_entity.id
_entity.type
_entity.pdbx_description
1 polymer ?
#
loop_
_entity_poly.entity_id
_entity_poly.type
_entity_poly.pdbx_seq_one_letter_code
_entity_poly.pdbx_strand_id
1 'polypeptide(L)'
;MNKSISTLFFVSVLTFAILIQNESASTFGQATGTTTENYSNLTMPIKNTTKLDNKSKIQFFGLADQKNSSVKTVTYTPKYLCGNVTSHEGPVRPGHYDTDISILNKQDYPIKILWNVIPNDGNSSNSIIKILKSESSTAITCKDVLRLVTDRKNLQEGFVMISLPISSNVIGAFPDPNNPEASILRSINDSQSNLIDVQVFYTANALPKLPSEMIFSKIDFRILSDPSGKIPQSFLRQLLEVSLLSNTNQIYDQVFRLKSLLKERFNLSDSELNAINIQIESSDIDAIFTNDDHAISSSRLSPNIYFR
;
A
#
# COMPACT_ATOMS: atom_id res chain seq x y z
N MET A 1 78.25 1.77 9.25
CA MET A 1 77.49 2.02 10.50
C MET A 1 76.00 1.95 10.15
N ASN A 2 75.36 0.79 10.22
CA ASN A 2 74.77 0.08 11.37
C ASN A 2 73.45 0.68 11.93
N LYS A 3 72.42 -0.19 11.95
CA LYS A 3 71.08 -0.18 12.62
C LYS A 3 69.96 0.62 11.91
N SER A 4 68.86 0.06 11.39
CA SER A 4 67.96 -1.10 11.68
C SER A 4 66.79 -0.80 12.64
N ILE A 5 65.58 -1.28 12.23
CA ILE A 5 64.30 -1.48 12.96
C ILE A 5 63.42 -0.19 13.05
N SER A 6 62.10 -0.13 12.77
CA SER A 6 61.01 -1.12 12.79
C SER A 6 59.84 -0.71 11.87
N THR A 7 59.21 -1.74 11.29
CA THR A 7 57.80 -1.94 10.91
C THR A 7 56.71 -1.02 11.50
N LEU A 8 55.78 -0.59 10.64
CA LEU A 8 54.32 -0.75 10.87
C LEU A 8 53.55 -0.62 9.54
N PHE A 9 53.07 -1.75 8.99
CA PHE A 9 52.10 -1.81 7.91
C PHE A 9 50.69 -1.76 8.53
N PHE A 10 49.92 -0.71 8.24
CA PHE A 10 48.49 -0.67 8.52
C PHE A 10 47.75 -1.29 7.33
N VAL A 11 47.39 -2.57 7.44
CA VAL A 11 46.40 -3.21 6.57
C VAL A 11 45.08 -3.22 7.33
N SER A 12 44.20 -2.27 7.01
CA SER A 12 42.83 -2.24 7.53
C SER A 12 41.98 -3.21 6.72
N VAL A 13 41.76 -4.40 7.27
CA VAL A 13 40.76 -5.36 6.78
C VAL A 13 39.43 -5.00 7.47
N LEU A 14 38.59 -4.22 6.78
CA LEU A 14 37.19 -4.05 7.19
C LEU A 14 36.42 -5.30 6.77
N THR A 15 36.20 -6.20 7.73
CA THR A 15 35.24 -7.29 7.61
C THR A 15 33.83 -6.73 7.77
N PHE A 16 33.13 -6.53 6.66
CA PHE A 16 31.67 -6.34 6.69
C PHE A 16 31.01 -7.70 6.87
N ALA A 17 30.49 -7.95 8.07
CA ALA A 17 29.55 -9.02 8.35
C ALA A 17 28.24 -8.72 7.60
N ILE A 18 28.01 -9.41 6.49
CA ILE A 18 26.68 -9.48 5.87
C ILE A 18 25.97 -10.66 6.52
N LEU A 19 25.07 -10.35 7.44
CA LEU A 19 24.04 -11.28 7.93
C LEU A 19 23.07 -11.56 6.77
N ILE A 20 23.28 -12.69 6.08
CA ILE A 20 22.26 -13.29 5.22
C ILE A 20 21.39 -14.16 6.14
N GLN A 21 20.22 -13.67 6.50
CA GLN A 21 19.15 -14.52 7.03
C GLN A 21 18.65 -15.38 5.87
N ASN A 22 19.07 -16.65 5.87
CA ASN A 22 18.59 -17.67 4.96
C ASN A 22 17.57 -18.52 5.73
N GLU A 23 16.30 -18.11 5.76
CA GLU A 23 15.21 -18.97 6.21
C GLU A 23 14.69 -19.76 5.00
N SER A 24 15.32 -20.91 4.74
CA SER A 24 14.86 -21.92 3.80
C SER A 24 13.76 -22.77 4.46
N ALA A 25 12.53 -22.26 4.46
CA ALA A 25 11.36 -23.08 4.75
C ALA A 25 11.12 -24.05 3.57
N SER A 26 11.66 -25.28 3.66
CA SER A 26 11.33 -26.37 2.75
C SER A 26 10.31 -27.31 3.40
N THR A 27 9.15 -27.46 2.77
CA THR A 27 8.13 -28.44 3.14
C THR A 27 8.28 -29.68 2.27
N PHE A 28 8.19 -30.86 2.89
CA PHE A 28 8.35 -32.16 2.25
C PHE A 28 6.97 -32.85 2.29
N GLY A 29 6.41 -33.20 1.13
CA GLY A 29 5.07 -33.78 1.02
C GLY A 29 5.08 -35.03 0.14
N GLN A 30 4.16 -35.96 0.41
CA GLN A 30 3.94 -37.17 -0.38
C GLN A 30 2.73 -36.93 -1.28
N ALA A 31 2.90 -37.02 -2.61
CA ALA A 31 1.80 -36.85 -3.55
C ALA A 31 0.86 -38.07 -3.51
N THR A 32 -0.40 -37.84 -3.12
CA THR A 32 -1.48 -38.81 -3.32
C THR A 32 -2.58 -38.17 -4.14
N GLY A 33 -2.88 -38.75 -5.30
CA GLY A 33 -4.06 -38.44 -6.09
C GLY A 33 -5.01 -39.64 -6.08
N THR A 34 -6.30 -39.40 -5.85
CA THR A 34 -7.42 -39.82 -6.72
C THR A 34 -8.81 -39.58 -6.08
N THR A 35 -9.70 -39.00 -6.90
CA THR A 35 -11.16 -39.25 -7.06
C THR A 35 -12.18 -38.89 -5.97
N THR A 36 -12.99 -37.88 -6.32
CA THR A 36 -14.48 -37.78 -6.25
C THR A 36 -15.23 -38.33 -5.04
N GLU A 37 -15.98 -37.44 -4.37
CA GLU A 37 -17.43 -37.60 -4.19
C GLU A 37 -18.10 -36.25 -3.82
N ASN A 38 -19.16 -35.91 -4.56
CA ASN A 38 -20.15 -34.88 -4.23
C ASN A 38 -21.05 -35.40 -3.10
N TYR A 39 -21.42 -34.54 -2.15
CA TYR A 39 -22.82 -34.14 -1.86
C TYR A 39 -22.86 -33.22 -0.62
N SER A 40 -23.28 -31.98 -0.88
CA SER A 40 -24.25 -31.20 -0.11
C SER A 40 -24.20 -31.21 1.42
N ASN A 41 -23.77 -30.08 2.01
CA ASN A 41 -24.45 -29.52 3.18
C ASN A 41 -24.46 -27.99 3.10
N LEU A 42 -25.56 -27.47 2.55
CA LEU A 42 -25.98 -26.08 2.65
C LEU A 42 -26.18 -25.72 4.12
N THR A 43 -25.25 -24.95 4.68
CA THR A 43 -25.48 -24.22 5.93
C THR A 43 -25.38 -22.73 5.62
N MET A 44 -26.52 -22.04 5.73
CA MET A 44 -26.65 -20.61 5.46
C MET A 44 -25.67 -19.79 6.34
N PRO A 45 -24.93 -18.83 5.77
CA PRO A 45 -24.20 -17.87 6.58
C PRO A 45 -25.16 -16.83 7.16
N ILE A 46 -25.23 -16.79 8.49
CA ILE A 46 -25.84 -15.72 9.28
C ILE A 46 -25.10 -14.41 8.96
N LYS A 47 -25.75 -13.51 8.23
CA LYS A 47 -25.32 -12.13 8.03
C LYS A 47 -25.39 -11.36 9.36
N ASN A 48 -24.29 -11.26 10.08
CA ASN A 48 -24.11 -10.22 11.08
C ASN A 48 -23.45 -8.99 10.43
N THR A 49 -24.23 -8.26 9.62
CA THR A 49 -23.93 -6.85 9.35
C THR A 49 -24.54 -6.02 10.47
N THR A 50 -23.71 -5.60 11.42
CA THR A 50 -24.05 -4.56 12.40
C THR A 50 -24.17 -3.22 11.67
N LYS A 51 -25.38 -2.95 11.19
CA LYS A 51 -25.80 -1.63 10.74
C LYS A 51 -25.96 -0.76 11.99
N LEU A 52 -24.95 0.06 12.30
CA LEU A 52 -25.06 1.07 13.36
C LEU A 52 -25.96 2.19 12.84
N ASP A 53 -27.26 2.03 13.08
CA ASP A 53 -28.32 2.97 12.73
C ASP A 53 -28.28 4.13 13.75
N ASN A 54 -27.48 5.16 13.47
CA ASN A 54 -27.49 6.37 14.29
C ASN A 54 -28.69 7.24 13.87
N LYS A 55 -29.89 6.87 14.34
CA LYS A 55 -31.05 7.77 14.33
C LYS A 55 -30.76 8.95 15.29
N SER A 56 -30.05 9.96 14.78
CA SER A 56 -30.09 11.27 15.40
C SER A 56 -31.49 11.83 15.18
N LYS A 57 -32.18 12.07 16.29
CA LYS A 57 -33.48 12.68 16.40
C LYS A 57 -33.39 14.08 15.76
N ILE A 58 -33.90 14.23 14.53
CA ILE A 58 -34.07 15.54 13.91
C ILE A 58 -35.10 16.30 14.75
N GLN A 59 -34.60 17.16 15.63
CA GLN A 59 -35.40 18.12 16.34
C GLN A 59 -35.68 19.25 15.35
N PHE A 60 -36.87 19.21 14.73
CA PHE A 60 -37.43 20.32 13.96
C PHE A 60 -37.55 21.54 14.89
N PHE A 61 -36.56 22.43 14.85
CA PHE A 61 -36.69 23.78 15.38
C PHE A 61 -37.19 24.69 14.26
N GLY A 62 -38.44 25.14 14.43
CA GLY A 62 -38.94 26.47 14.05
C GLY A 62 -38.74 26.95 12.61
N LEU A 63 -39.84 26.98 11.86
CA LEU A 63 -40.08 28.03 10.86
C LEU A 63 -39.97 29.40 11.54
N ALA A 64 -38.83 30.08 11.38
CA ALA A 64 -38.70 31.51 11.62
C ALA A 64 -37.48 32.05 10.84
N ASP A 65 -37.74 33.07 10.02
CA ASP A 65 -36.79 33.89 9.26
C ASP A 65 -35.94 33.20 8.19
N GLN A 66 -36.55 33.03 7.01
CA GLN A 66 -35.83 33.02 5.74
C GLN A 66 -35.27 34.43 5.48
N LYS A 67 -34.27 34.85 6.25
CA LYS A 67 -33.37 35.91 5.81
C LYS A 67 -32.70 35.42 4.53
N ASN A 68 -32.70 36.24 3.48
CA ASN A 68 -31.96 36.02 2.24
C ASN A 68 -30.45 36.02 2.53
N SER A 69 -29.94 34.99 3.21
CA SER A 69 -28.55 34.88 3.59
C SER A 69 -27.78 34.30 2.40
N SER A 70 -27.02 35.16 1.73
CA SER A 70 -26.14 34.73 0.63
C SER A 70 -25.00 33.88 1.17
N VAL A 71 -24.66 32.79 0.46
CA VAL A 71 -23.49 31.98 0.80
C VAL A 71 -22.22 32.81 0.61
N LYS A 72 -21.42 32.91 1.67
CA LYS A 72 -20.14 33.61 1.66
C LYS A 72 -19.02 32.71 1.18
N THR A 73 -18.92 31.52 1.79
CA THR A 73 -17.82 30.59 1.57
C THR A 73 -18.31 29.17 1.80
N VAL A 74 -17.85 28.25 0.96
CA VAL A 74 -18.06 26.80 1.13
C VAL A 74 -16.70 26.17 1.43
N THR A 75 -16.61 25.33 2.46
CA THR A 75 -15.34 24.73 2.88
C THR A 75 -15.43 23.22 3.05
N TYR A 76 -14.33 22.53 2.77
CA TYR A 76 -14.15 21.10 3.00
C TYR A 76 -12.86 20.89 3.80
N THR A 77 -12.88 19.97 4.76
CA THR A 77 -11.73 19.71 5.66
C THR A 77 -11.37 18.22 5.72
N PRO A 78 -10.94 17.60 4.61
CA PRO A 78 -10.40 16.25 4.60
C PRO A 78 -9.24 16.06 5.60
N LYS A 79 -9.27 14.96 6.36
CA LYS A 79 -8.09 14.48 7.10
C LYS A 79 -7.12 13.82 6.11
N TYR A 80 -5.81 13.98 6.30
CA TYR A 80 -4.80 13.24 5.56
C TYR A 80 -3.88 12.45 6.49
N LEU A 81 -3.31 11.38 5.94
CA LEU A 81 -2.28 10.56 6.55
C LEU A 81 -1.28 10.16 5.46
N CYS A 82 -0.04 10.61 5.60
CA CYS A 82 0.99 10.48 4.58
C CYS A 82 2.30 9.99 5.17
N GLY A 83 2.88 8.94 4.60
CA GLY A 83 4.23 8.48 4.95
C GLY A 83 4.28 7.03 5.40
N ASN A 84 5.33 6.69 6.12
CA ASN A 84 5.65 5.31 6.49
C ASN A 84 5.51 5.11 8.00
N VAL A 85 4.88 4.00 8.37
CA VAL A 85 4.92 3.46 9.72
C VAL A 85 5.79 2.20 9.68
N THR A 86 6.90 2.22 10.41
CA THR A 86 7.83 1.08 10.49
C THR A 86 7.69 0.29 11.79
N SER A 87 7.13 0.91 12.83
CA SER A 87 6.92 0.28 14.14
C SER A 87 5.56 -0.42 14.20
N HIS A 88 5.51 -1.51 14.96
CA HIS A 88 4.27 -2.21 15.30
C HIS A 88 3.53 -1.54 16.48
N GLU A 89 4.07 -0.43 17.00
CA GLU A 89 3.50 0.32 18.10
C GLU A 89 2.63 1.49 17.59
N GLY A 90 1.45 1.66 18.19
CA GLY A 90 0.50 2.72 17.86
C GLY A 90 -0.81 2.21 17.25
N PRO A 91 -1.76 3.13 16.94
CA PRO A 91 -3.08 2.76 16.45
C PRO A 91 -3.10 2.35 14.97
N VAL A 92 -2.02 2.62 14.23
CA VAL A 92 -1.87 2.34 12.80
C VAL A 92 -0.87 1.21 12.61
N ARG A 93 -1.17 0.29 11.70
CA ARG A 93 -0.28 -0.84 11.39
C ARG A 93 0.97 -0.36 10.64
N PRO A 94 2.09 -1.09 10.68
CA PRO A 94 3.20 -0.84 9.77
C PRO A 94 2.75 -0.83 8.32
N GLY A 95 3.30 0.07 7.51
CA GLY A 95 2.95 0.21 6.11
C GLY A 95 3.22 1.59 5.53
N HIS A 96 2.99 1.72 4.23
CA HIS A 96 2.96 3.00 3.52
C HIS A 96 1.53 3.52 3.45
N TYR A 97 1.32 4.73 3.95
CA TYR A 97 0.05 5.43 3.96
C TYR A 97 0.08 6.55 2.93
N ASP A 98 -0.89 6.52 2.03
CA ASP A 98 -1.11 7.58 1.06
C ASP A 98 -2.56 8.07 1.14
N THR A 99 -2.73 9.36 0.93
CA THR A 99 -4.02 10.04 0.90
C THR A 99 -4.11 10.82 -0.41
N ASP A 100 -5.14 10.52 -1.18
CA ASP A 100 -5.55 11.28 -2.35
C ASP A 100 -6.87 11.99 -2.07
N ILE A 101 -6.87 13.31 -2.15
CA ILE A 101 -8.07 14.12 -2.06
C ILE A 101 -8.47 14.53 -3.47
N SER A 102 -9.46 13.83 -4.01
CA SER A 102 -10.04 14.08 -5.31
C SER A 102 -11.10 15.17 -5.25
N ILE A 103 -11.01 16.14 -6.16
CA ILE A 103 -11.88 17.30 -6.26
C ILE A 103 -12.45 17.35 -7.68
N LEU A 104 -13.77 17.21 -7.81
CA LEU A 104 -14.49 17.34 -9.08
C LEU A 104 -15.18 18.69 -9.14
N ASN A 105 -14.88 19.45 -10.19
CA ASN A 105 -15.70 20.58 -10.58
C ASN A 105 -16.95 20.09 -11.33
N LYS A 106 -18.14 20.33 -10.78
CA LYS A 106 -19.41 19.94 -11.43
C LYS A 106 -20.00 21.03 -12.31
N GLN A 107 -19.34 22.18 -12.39
CA GLN A 107 -19.82 23.29 -13.20
C GLN A 107 -19.23 23.20 -14.61
N ASP A 108 -20.00 23.70 -15.57
CA ASP A 108 -19.64 23.89 -16.97
C ASP A 108 -18.65 25.05 -17.18
N TYR A 109 -18.16 25.66 -16.10
CA TYR A 109 -17.17 26.73 -16.10
C TYR A 109 -16.06 26.52 -15.06
N PRO A 110 -14.89 27.15 -15.22
CA PRO A 110 -13.78 27.00 -14.28
C PRO A 110 -14.07 27.67 -12.91
N ILE A 111 -13.65 27.00 -11.83
CA ILE A 111 -13.78 27.50 -10.45
C ILE A 111 -12.40 27.68 -9.82
N LYS A 112 -12.25 28.73 -9.01
CA LYS A 112 -11.06 28.94 -8.18
C LYS A 112 -11.31 28.43 -6.77
N ILE A 113 -10.40 27.61 -6.26
CA ILE A 113 -10.38 27.17 -4.87
C ILE A 113 -9.11 27.68 -4.19
N LEU A 114 -9.20 27.93 -2.89
CA LEU A 114 -8.03 28.08 -2.03
C LEU A 114 -7.86 26.81 -1.24
N TRP A 115 -6.62 26.36 -1.05
CA TRP A 115 -6.36 25.26 -0.14
C TRP A 115 -5.06 25.44 0.63
N ASN A 116 -5.01 24.89 1.84
CA ASN A 116 -3.83 24.87 2.69
C ASN A 116 -3.79 23.60 3.54
N VAL A 117 -2.61 23.28 4.05
CA VAL A 117 -2.37 22.13 4.92
C VAL A 117 -2.31 22.62 6.37
N ILE A 118 -2.93 21.87 7.28
CA ILE A 118 -2.93 22.10 8.73
C ILE A 118 -2.44 20.82 9.39
N PRO A 119 -1.12 20.67 9.61
CA PRO A 119 -0.56 19.52 10.32
C PRO A 119 -1.06 19.46 11.76
N ASN A 120 -1.27 18.26 12.32
CA ASN A 120 -1.71 18.12 13.71
C ASN A 120 -0.72 18.73 14.73
N ASP A 121 0.57 18.62 14.46
CA ASP A 121 1.65 19.07 15.35
C ASP A 121 2.42 20.28 14.82
N GLY A 122 1.82 21.10 13.95
CA GLY A 122 2.54 22.17 13.27
C GLY A 122 1.68 23.35 12.87
N ASN A 123 2.34 24.38 12.33
CA ASN A 123 1.65 25.56 11.84
C ASN A 123 0.98 25.27 10.48
N SER A 124 -0.15 25.94 10.23
CA SER A 124 -0.80 25.89 8.93
C SER A 124 0.12 26.43 7.83
N SER A 125 0.13 25.76 6.68
CA SER A 125 0.83 26.26 5.49
C SER A 125 0.17 27.53 4.94
N ASN A 126 0.90 28.22 4.07
CA ASN A 126 0.31 29.25 3.22
C ASN A 126 -0.80 28.65 2.33
N SER A 127 -1.80 29.46 2.00
CA SER A 127 -2.87 29.09 1.08
C SER A 127 -2.41 29.16 -0.37
N ILE A 128 -2.80 28.16 -1.16
CA ILE A 128 -2.55 28.06 -2.59
C ILE A 128 -3.88 28.23 -3.34
N ILE A 129 -3.87 29.05 -4.38
CA ILE A 129 -5.01 29.18 -5.29
C ILE A 129 -4.86 28.13 -6.40
N LYS A 130 -5.90 27.32 -6.60
CA LYS A 130 -5.96 26.33 -7.69
C LYS A 130 -7.20 26.61 -8.56
N ILE A 131 -7.00 26.62 -9.88
CA ILE A 131 -8.07 26.77 -10.85
C ILE A 131 -8.48 25.37 -11.31
N LEU A 132 -9.73 25.01 -11.07
CA LEU A 132 -10.36 23.80 -11.54
C LEU A 132 -10.96 24.10 -12.92
N LYS A 133 -10.64 23.29 -13.94
CA LYS A 133 -11.28 23.44 -15.25
C LYS A 133 -12.74 22.99 -15.15
N SER A 134 -13.57 23.49 -16.07
CA SER A 134 -14.94 23.04 -16.25
C SER A 134 -15.02 21.50 -16.33
N GLU A 135 -16.02 20.91 -15.66
CA GLU A 135 -16.36 19.48 -15.69
C GLU A 135 -15.16 18.53 -15.57
N SER A 136 -14.19 18.90 -14.73
CA SER A 136 -12.93 18.17 -14.59
C SER A 136 -12.61 17.84 -13.14
N SER A 137 -11.87 16.76 -12.95
CA SER A 137 -11.33 16.35 -11.65
C SER A 137 -9.85 16.68 -11.52
N THR A 138 -9.42 16.90 -10.29
CA THR A 138 -8.01 17.02 -9.91
C THR A 138 -7.81 16.41 -8.53
N ALA A 139 -6.57 16.18 -8.14
CA ALA A 139 -6.24 15.65 -6.81
C ALA A 139 -5.32 16.59 -6.03
N ILE A 140 -5.34 16.44 -4.71
CA ILE A 140 -4.28 16.85 -3.79
C ILE A 140 -3.74 15.55 -3.18
N THR A 141 -2.50 15.21 -3.54
CA THR A 141 -1.85 13.95 -3.12
C THR A 141 -0.95 14.16 -1.91
N CYS A 142 -0.49 13.09 -1.26
CA CYS A 142 0.52 13.22 -0.21
C CYS A 142 1.79 13.93 -0.69
N LYS A 143 2.17 13.78 -1.96
CA LYS A 143 3.31 14.52 -2.53
C LYS A 143 3.09 16.04 -2.49
N ASP A 144 1.87 16.50 -2.75
CA ASP A 144 1.52 17.91 -2.70
C ASP A 144 1.48 18.41 -1.25
N VAL A 145 0.90 17.62 -0.34
CA VAL A 145 0.84 17.92 1.09
C VAL A 145 2.25 18.04 1.69
N LEU A 146 3.10 17.03 1.48
CA LEU A 146 4.46 16.96 2.05
C LEU A 146 5.41 18.06 1.56
N ARG A 147 5.08 18.73 0.43
CA ARG A 147 5.83 19.91 -0.03
C ARG A 147 5.54 21.16 0.80
N LEU A 148 4.40 21.20 1.50
CA LEU A 148 3.94 22.36 2.27
C LEU A 148 4.14 22.21 3.77
N VAL A 149 4.49 21.00 4.23
CA VAL A 149 4.84 20.74 5.62
C VAL A 149 6.34 20.94 5.82
N THR A 150 6.71 21.77 6.79
CA THR A 150 8.10 22.07 7.14
C THR A 150 8.76 20.97 7.96
N ASP A 151 8.02 20.34 8.89
CA ASP A 151 8.53 19.29 9.77
C ASP A 151 8.25 17.91 9.17
N ARG A 152 9.28 17.30 8.58
CA ARG A 152 9.16 15.96 7.96
C ARG A 152 9.30 14.87 9.02
N LYS A 153 8.18 14.37 9.50
CA LYS A 153 8.10 13.12 10.27
C LYS A 153 7.98 11.92 9.32
N ASN A 154 8.25 10.71 9.83
CA ASN A 154 8.06 9.47 9.07
C ASN A 154 6.60 9.28 8.65
N LEU A 155 5.67 9.65 9.54
CA LEU A 155 4.25 9.70 9.29
C LEU A 155 3.75 11.11 9.60
N GLN A 156 3.11 11.74 8.63
CA GLN A 156 2.51 13.04 8.76
C GLN A 156 0.99 12.93 8.70
N GLU A 157 0.32 13.47 9.70
CA GLU A 157 -1.13 13.62 9.72
C GLU A 157 -1.54 15.07 9.94
N GLY A 158 -2.78 15.35 9.56
CA GLY A 158 -3.39 16.66 9.68
C GLY A 158 -4.65 16.77 8.85
N PHE A 159 -5.02 18.01 8.52
CA PHE A 159 -6.15 18.34 7.68
C PHE A 159 -5.70 19.15 6.47
N VAL A 160 -6.35 18.95 5.33
CA VAL A 160 -6.30 19.92 4.23
C VAL A 160 -7.59 20.71 4.28
N MET A 161 -7.49 22.05 4.32
CA MET A 161 -8.66 22.91 4.24
C MET A 161 -8.80 23.40 2.80
N ILE A 162 -9.94 23.13 2.18
CA ILE A 162 -10.31 23.58 0.84
C ILE A 162 -11.44 24.59 0.98
N SER A 163 -11.26 25.79 0.46
CA SER A 163 -12.20 26.91 0.57
C SER A 163 -12.59 27.45 -0.80
N LEU A 164 -13.89 27.64 -0.99
CA LEU A 164 -14.50 28.24 -2.17
C LEU A 164 -15.08 29.58 -1.74
N PRO A 165 -14.38 30.69 -1.97
CA PRO A 165 -14.95 32.00 -1.73
C PRO A 165 -16.03 32.24 -2.80
N ILE A 166 -17.25 32.49 -2.37
CA ILE A 166 -18.40 32.63 -3.28
C ILE A 166 -18.79 34.09 -3.45
N SER A 167 -18.77 34.85 -2.36
CA SER A 167 -19.19 36.25 -2.40
C SER A 167 -18.01 37.19 -2.10
N SER A 168 -18.00 38.32 -2.82
CA SER A 168 -17.32 39.58 -2.46
C SER A 168 -15.80 39.68 -2.50
N ASN A 169 -15.11 38.80 -3.21
CA ASN A 169 -13.72 39.01 -3.58
C ASN A 169 -13.49 38.65 -5.06
N VAL A 170 -12.47 39.27 -5.69
CA VAL A 170 -12.11 39.04 -7.10
C VAL A 170 -11.80 37.55 -7.38
N ILE A 171 -11.42 36.81 -6.34
CA ILE A 171 -11.11 35.37 -6.41
C ILE A 171 -12.39 34.52 -6.52
N GLY A 172 -13.50 34.94 -5.92
CA GLY A 172 -14.80 34.26 -5.99
C GLY A 172 -15.69 34.71 -7.15
N ALA A 173 -15.17 35.51 -8.08
CA ALA A 173 -15.92 35.93 -9.26
C ALA A 173 -16.09 34.74 -10.23
N PHE A 174 -17.33 34.51 -10.64
CA PHE A 174 -17.70 33.49 -11.62
C PHE A 174 -17.47 34.03 -13.02
N PRO A 175 -17.10 33.21 -14.02
CA PRO A 175 -17.06 33.68 -15.40
C PRO A 175 -18.46 34.12 -15.86
N ASP A 176 -18.52 35.18 -16.66
CA ASP A 176 -19.78 35.66 -17.24
C ASP A 176 -20.27 34.67 -18.32
N PRO A 177 -21.49 34.13 -18.21
CA PRO A 177 -22.05 33.24 -19.23
C PRO A 177 -22.08 33.83 -20.64
N ASN A 178 -22.12 35.17 -20.76
CA ASN A 178 -22.20 35.88 -22.03
C ASN A 178 -20.84 36.44 -22.49
N ASN A 179 -19.82 36.42 -21.62
CA ASN A 179 -18.48 36.88 -21.95
C ASN A 179 -17.43 36.08 -21.14
N PRO A 180 -16.83 35.03 -21.73
CA PRO A 180 -15.85 34.17 -21.05
C PRO A 180 -14.61 34.91 -20.50
N GLU A 181 -14.33 36.12 -21.00
CA GLU A 181 -13.21 36.96 -20.56
C GLU A 181 -13.58 37.86 -19.36
N ALA A 182 -14.86 37.98 -19.02
CA ALA A 182 -15.35 38.74 -17.88
C ALA A 182 -15.66 37.84 -16.69
N SER A 183 -15.52 38.38 -15.47
CA SER A 183 -15.94 37.69 -14.24
C SER A 183 -17.00 38.52 -13.50
N ILE A 184 -18.10 37.88 -13.13
CA ILE A 184 -19.22 38.44 -12.40
C ILE A 184 -19.25 37.98 -10.94
N LEU A 185 -19.56 38.91 -10.04
CA LEU A 185 -19.85 38.58 -8.65
C LEU A 185 -21.32 38.18 -8.54
N ARG A 186 -21.58 36.89 -8.33
CA ARG A 186 -22.93 36.35 -8.16
C ARG A 186 -23.13 35.87 -6.73
N SER A 187 -24.26 36.23 -6.14
CA SER A 187 -24.73 35.64 -4.88
C SER A 187 -25.41 34.30 -5.18
N ILE A 188 -25.07 33.26 -4.44
CA ILE A 188 -25.76 31.96 -4.48
C ILE A 188 -26.38 31.67 -3.10
N ASN A 189 -27.42 30.85 -3.09
CA ASN A 189 -28.04 30.35 -1.86
C ASN A 189 -27.52 28.95 -1.50
N ASP A 190 -28.00 28.39 -0.39
CA ASP A 190 -27.59 27.07 0.09
C ASP A 190 -27.84 25.96 -0.95
N SER A 191 -29.01 25.97 -1.61
CA SER A 191 -29.35 24.98 -2.64
C SER A 191 -28.41 24.99 -3.86
N GLN A 192 -27.69 26.10 -4.07
CA GLN A 192 -26.75 26.30 -5.16
C GLN A 192 -25.28 26.15 -4.72
N SER A 193 -25.02 25.89 -3.45
CA SER A 193 -23.66 25.79 -2.87
C SER A 193 -22.89 24.53 -3.30
N ASN A 194 -23.60 23.57 -3.91
CA ASN A 194 -23.08 22.27 -4.33
C ASN A 194 -22.25 22.35 -5.62
N LEU A 195 -21.23 23.21 -5.65
CA LEU A 195 -20.47 23.56 -6.85
C LEU A 195 -19.39 22.53 -7.21
N ILE A 196 -18.75 21.95 -6.19
CA ILE A 196 -17.71 20.92 -6.34
C ILE A 196 -18.08 19.67 -5.56
N ASP A 197 -17.42 18.56 -5.86
CA ASP A 197 -17.46 17.33 -5.07
C ASP A 197 -16.06 17.03 -4.54
N VAL A 198 -15.95 16.67 -3.26
CA VAL A 198 -14.66 16.33 -2.64
C VAL A 198 -14.76 14.93 -2.07
N GLN A 199 -13.82 14.09 -2.49
CA GLN A 199 -13.70 12.70 -2.04
C GLN A 199 -12.28 12.47 -1.58
N VAL A 200 -12.12 11.66 -0.53
CA VAL A 200 -10.82 11.27 -0.01
C VAL A 200 -10.67 9.78 -0.17
N PHE A 201 -9.53 9.36 -0.73
CA PHE A 201 -9.10 7.99 -0.84
C PHE A 201 -7.89 7.80 0.06
N TYR A 202 -8.01 6.88 1.00
CA TYR A 202 -6.92 6.44 1.86
C TYR A 202 -6.47 5.07 1.37
N THR A 203 -5.17 4.93 1.14
CA THR A 203 -4.54 3.65 0.90
C THR A 203 -3.52 3.39 1.99
N ALA A 204 -3.51 2.15 2.46
CA ALA A 204 -2.49 1.66 3.37
C ALA A 204 -1.97 0.34 2.81
N ASN A 205 -0.70 0.32 2.45
CA ASN A 205 -0.02 -0.87 1.96
C ASN A 205 0.85 -1.40 3.09
N ALA A 206 0.47 -2.55 3.65
CA ALA A 206 1.18 -3.12 4.80
C ALA A 206 2.60 -3.61 4.45
N LEU A 207 2.90 -3.79 3.16
CA LEU A 207 4.20 -4.25 2.70
C LEU A 207 5.10 -3.07 2.27
N PRO A 208 6.34 -2.97 2.79
CA PRO A 208 7.34 -1.98 2.35
C PRO A 208 7.74 -2.10 0.87
N LYS A 209 7.36 -3.20 0.21
CA LYS A 209 7.57 -3.50 -1.21
C LYS A 209 6.29 -4.13 -1.76
N LEU A 210 5.96 -3.83 -3.02
CA LEU A 210 4.86 -4.48 -3.75
C LEU A 210 4.99 -6.01 -3.62
N PRO A 211 3.86 -6.75 -3.52
CA PRO A 211 3.91 -8.21 -3.54
C PRO A 211 4.66 -8.68 -4.78
N SER A 212 5.79 -9.33 -4.58
CA SER A 212 6.59 -9.92 -5.66
C SER A 212 6.07 -11.32 -5.93
N GLU A 213 5.94 -11.67 -7.21
CA GLU A 213 5.74 -13.04 -7.66
C GLU A 213 6.88 -13.90 -7.09
N MET A 214 6.52 -14.92 -6.31
CA MET A 214 7.48 -15.93 -5.88
C MET A 214 7.35 -17.12 -6.81
N ILE A 215 8.42 -17.38 -7.57
CA ILE A 215 8.50 -18.50 -8.48
C ILE A 215 9.18 -19.64 -7.74
N PHE A 216 8.65 -20.85 -7.85
CA PHE A 216 9.24 -22.06 -7.30
C PHE A 216 9.46 -23.07 -8.42
N SER A 217 10.57 -23.79 -8.35
CA SER A 217 10.75 -25.03 -9.11
C SER A 217 10.27 -26.18 -8.25
N LYS A 218 9.21 -26.85 -8.71
CA LYS A 218 8.72 -28.10 -8.15
C LYS A 218 9.47 -29.24 -8.81
N ILE A 219 10.16 -30.06 -8.03
CA ILE A 219 11.02 -31.14 -8.53
C ILE A 219 10.55 -32.46 -7.91
N ASP A 220 10.15 -33.39 -8.76
CA ASP A 220 9.89 -34.77 -8.34
C ASP A 220 11.12 -35.62 -8.63
N PHE A 221 11.61 -36.34 -7.62
CA PHE A 221 12.86 -37.07 -7.71
C PHE A 221 12.83 -38.38 -6.92
N ARG A 222 13.79 -39.27 -7.22
CA ARG A 222 14.05 -40.48 -6.45
C ARG A 222 15.50 -40.56 -6.06
N ILE A 223 15.76 -41.06 -4.86
CA ILE A 223 17.11 -41.40 -4.40
C ILE A 223 17.32 -42.90 -4.68
N LEU A 224 18.16 -43.22 -5.66
CA LEU A 224 18.35 -44.60 -6.10
C LEU A 224 19.26 -45.38 -5.15
N SER A 225 20.27 -44.71 -4.61
CA SER A 225 21.21 -45.27 -3.65
C SER A 225 21.84 -44.16 -2.78
N ASP A 226 21.93 -44.44 -1.48
CA ASP A 226 22.70 -43.65 -0.52
C ASP A 226 23.74 -44.55 0.18
N PRO A 227 25.01 -44.49 -0.23
CA PRO A 227 26.09 -45.24 0.43
C PRO A 227 26.43 -44.72 1.83
N SER A 228 26.02 -43.49 2.19
CA SER A 228 26.34 -42.91 3.50
C SER A 228 25.49 -43.49 4.63
N GLY A 229 24.31 -44.02 4.30
CA GLY A 229 23.34 -44.53 5.27
C GLY A 229 22.72 -43.45 6.17
N LYS A 230 22.96 -42.16 5.88
CA LYS A 230 22.44 -41.02 6.66
C LYS A 230 21.03 -40.62 6.22
N ILE A 231 20.65 -40.96 4.99
CA ILE A 231 19.29 -40.74 4.51
C ILE A 231 18.39 -41.88 4.99
N PRO A 232 17.21 -41.59 5.58
CA PRO A 232 16.27 -42.62 6.00
C PRO A 232 15.94 -43.59 4.86
N GLN A 233 16.01 -44.89 5.14
CA GLN A 233 15.75 -45.93 4.14
C GLN A 233 14.35 -45.81 3.51
N SER A 234 13.39 -45.25 4.25
CA SER A 234 12.05 -44.95 3.75
C SER A 234 12.04 -44.00 2.56
N PHE A 235 13.05 -43.14 2.38
CA PHE A 235 13.12 -42.21 1.26
C PHE A 235 13.79 -42.80 0.02
N LEU A 236 14.51 -43.92 0.16
CA LEU A 236 15.15 -44.56 -0.99
C LEU A 236 14.10 -45.16 -1.92
N ARG A 237 14.27 -44.92 -3.23
CA ARG A 237 13.41 -45.35 -4.34
C ARG A 237 11.96 -44.87 -4.30
N GLN A 238 11.57 -44.09 -3.29
CA GLN A 238 10.28 -43.40 -3.25
C GLN A 238 10.32 -42.16 -4.14
N LEU A 239 9.15 -41.80 -4.67
CA LEU A 239 8.95 -40.52 -5.34
C LEU A 239 8.85 -39.43 -4.27
N LEU A 240 9.79 -38.50 -4.30
CA LEU A 240 9.91 -37.39 -3.35
C LEU A 240 9.69 -36.10 -4.10
N GLU A 241 9.05 -35.14 -3.45
CA GLU A 241 8.74 -33.84 -4.02
C GLU A 241 9.43 -32.74 -3.19
N VAL A 242 10.00 -31.76 -3.88
CA VAL A 242 10.47 -30.53 -3.25
C VAL A 242 10.12 -29.31 -4.08
N SER A 243 9.74 -28.23 -3.38
CA SER A 243 9.59 -26.90 -3.98
C SER A 243 10.76 -26.02 -3.56
N LEU A 244 11.48 -25.45 -4.52
CA LEU A 244 12.64 -24.59 -4.30
C LEU A 244 12.45 -23.23 -4.95
N LEU A 245 12.72 -22.13 -4.23
CA LEU A 245 12.56 -20.76 -4.75
C LEU A 245 13.44 -20.52 -5.97
N SER A 246 12.89 -19.98 -7.04
CA SER A 246 13.55 -19.75 -8.33
C SER A 246 13.37 -18.31 -8.80
N ASN A 247 14.21 -17.88 -9.74
CA ASN A 247 14.19 -16.56 -10.36
C ASN A 247 14.04 -16.68 -11.89
N THR A 248 13.28 -15.80 -12.54
CA THR A 248 13.06 -15.79 -13.99
C THR A 248 14.35 -15.66 -14.81
N ASN A 249 15.38 -15.04 -14.24
CA ASN A 249 16.59 -14.66 -14.97
C ASN A 249 17.75 -15.66 -14.76
N GLN A 250 17.48 -16.81 -14.13
CA GLN A 250 18.51 -17.78 -13.81
C GLN A 250 18.08 -19.20 -14.21
N ILE A 251 18.95 -19.88 -14.95
CA ILE A 251 18.82 -21.31 -15.23
C ILE A 251 19.51 -22.07 -14.09
N TYR A 252 18.80 -22.99 -13.46
CA TYR A 252 19.31 -23.75 -12.33
C TYR A 252 19.63 -25.19 -12.72
N ASP A 253 20.76 -25.70 -12.22
CA ASP A 253 21.02 -27.14 -12.18
C ASP A 253 20.23 -27.75 -11.01
N GLN A 254 19.14 -28.43 -11.34
CA GLN A 254 18.23 -29.02 -10.36
C GLN A 254 18.87 -30.17 -9.57
N VAL A 255 19.80 -30.92 -10.19
CA VAL A 255 20.52 -32.00 -9.50
C VAL A 255 21.44 -31.40 -8.45
N PHE A 256 22.17 -30.34 -8.81
CA PHE A 256 23.04 -29.65 -7.87
C PHE A 256 22.26 -29.08 -6.68
N ARG A 257 21.15 -28.36 -6.95
CA ARG A 257 20.30 -27.77 -5.90
C ARG A 257 19.72 -28.82 -4.95
N LEU A 258 19.24 -29.92 -5.51
CA LEU A 258 18.69 -31.01 -4.74
C LEU A 258 19.78 -31.68 -3.88
N LYS A 259 20.98 -31.85 -4.42
CA LYS A 259 22.14 -32.33 -3.66
C LYS A 259 22.51 -31.36 -2.54
N SER A 260 22.53 -30.05 -2.77
CA SER A 260 22.76 -29.05 -1.71
C SER A 260 21.73 -29.15 -0.59
N LEU A 261 20.45 -29.33 -0.93
CA LEU A 261 19.37 -29.51 0.04
C LEU A 261 19.57 -30.80 0.87
N LEU A 262 19.87 -31.92 0.22
CA LEU A 262 20.13 -33.19 0.91
C LEU A 262 21.35 -33.09 1.82
N LYS A 263 22.40 -32.38 1.38
CA LYS A 263 23.61 -32.13 2.15
C LYS A 263 23.30 -31.43 3.46
N GLU A 264 22.53 -30.36 3.40
CA GLU A 264 22.13 -29.57 4.57
C GLU A 264 21.21 -30.39 5.49
N ARG A 265 20.19 -31.03 4.92
CA ARG A 265 19.15 -31.74 5.70
C ARG A 265 19.67 -32.98 6.42
N PHE A 266 20.56 -33.74 5.79
CA PHE A 266 21.10 -35.00 6.34
C PHE A 266 22.55 -34.88 6.80
N ASN A 267 23.09 -33.66 6.85
CA ASN A 267 24.46 -33.36 7.27
C ASN A 267 25.50 -34.25 6.55
N LEU A 268 25.42 -34.27 5.22
CA LEU A 268 26.31 -35.04 4.36
C LEU A 268 27.61 -34.27 4.12
N SER A 269 28.73 -34.98 4.07
CA SER A 269 29.98 -34.46 3.54
C SER A 269 29.97 -34.41 2.01
N ASP A 270 30.91 -33.69 1.40
CA ASP A 270 30.99 -33.59 -0.05
C ASP A 270 31.28 -34.93 -0.73
N SER A 271 32.06 -35.81 -0.10
CA SER A 271 32.32 -37.16 -0.62
C SER A 271 31.07 -38.04 -0.58
N GLU A 272 30.31 -38.00 0.52
CA GLU A 272 29.04 -38.71 0.67
C GLU A 272 28.01 -38.21 -0.36
N LEU A 273 27.90 -36.91 -0.54
CA LEU A 273 26.96 -36.30 -1.48
C LEU A 273 27.23 -36.68 -2.95
N ASN A 274 28.50 -36.78 -3.32
CA ASN A 274 28.91 -37.20 -4.65
C ASN A 274 28.61 -38.67 -4.93
N ALA A 275 28.61 -39.51 -3.88
CA ALA A 275 28.29 -40.93 -3.97
C ALA A 275 26.78 -41.23 -4.05
N ILE A 276 25.92 -40.26 -3.70
CA ILE A 276 24.46 -40.39 -3.82
C ILE A 276 24.03 -40.30 -5.28
N ASN A 277 23.22 -41.29 -5.69
CA ASN A 277 22.61 -41.35 -7.02
C ASN A 277 21.15 -40.91 -6.96
N ILE A 278 20.81 -39.92 -7.78
CA ILE A 278 19.50 -39.26 -7.81
C ILE A 278 18.98 -39.29 -9.24
N GLN A 279 17.69 -39.59 -9.37
CA GLN A 279 16.96 -39.49 -10.63
C GLN A 279 15.90 -38.40 -10.49
N ILE A 280 15.90 -37.43 -11.41
CA ILE A 280 14.81 -36.44 -11.54
C ILE A 280 13.75 -37.07 -12.46
N GLU A 281 12.51 -37.09 -12.01
CA GLU A 281 11.36 -37.60 -12.77
C GLU A 281 10.67 -36.46 -13.53
N SER A 282 10.46 -35.32 -12.86
CA SER A 282 9.88 -34.11 -13.44
C SER A 282 10.46 -32.86 -12.77
N SER A 283 10.38 -31.74 -13.48
CA SER A 283 10.67 -30.42 -12.93
C SER A 283 9.72 -29.41 -13.56
N ASP A 284 8.83 -28.86 -12.75
CA ASP A 284 7.85 -27.84 -13.14
C ASP A 284 8.17 -26.50 -12.48
N ILE A 285 7.61 -25.43 -13.03
CA ILE A 285 7.70 -24.09 -12.47
C ILE A 285 6.29 -23.68 -12.03
N ASP A 286 6.16 -23.31 -10.77
CA ASP A 286 4.92 -22.78 -10.20
C ASP A 286 5.15 -21.36 -9.69
N ALA A 287 4.10 -20.54 -9.68
CA ALA A 287 4.18 -19.14 -9.27
C ALA A 287 3.05 -18.83 -8.27
N ILE A 288 3.42 -18.32 -7.10
CA ILE A 288 2.47 -17.87 -6.08
C ILE A 288 2.58 -16.35 -5.98
N PHE A 289 1.43 -15.69 -6.05
CA PHE A 289 1.31 -14.28 -5.71
C PHE A 289 1.30 -14.12 -4.19
N THR A 290 2.20 -13.30 -3.64
CA THR A 290 2.18 -12.97 -2.21
C THR A 290 0.92 -12.19 -1.86
N ASN A 291 0.38 -12.43 -0.66
CA ASN A 291 -0.86 -11.83 -0.18
C ASN A 291 -0.87 -10.31 -0.38
N ASP A 292 -1.89 -9.84 -1.08
CA ASP A 292 -2.22 -8.43 -1.23
C ASP A 292 -2.78 -7.93 0.11
N ASP A 293 -1.93 -7.30 0.93
CA ASP A 293 -2.34 -6.61 2.17
C ASP A 293 -2.54 -5.10 1.92
N HIS A 294 -3.32 -4.76 0.88
CA HIS A 294 -3.73 -3.38 0.60
C HIS A 294 -5.10 -3.09 1.24
N ALA A 295 -5.16 -2.08 2.10
CA ALA A 295 -6.42 -1.53 2.59
C ALA A 295 -6.74 -0.24 1.83
N ILE A 296 -7.95 -0.17 1.28
CA ILE A 296 -8.46 1.01 0.59
C ILE A 296 -9.74 1.46 1.31
N SER A 297 -9.83 2.75 1.61
CA SER A 297 -11.04 3.38 2.12
C SER A 297 -11.32 4.64 1.33
N SER A 298 -12.57 4.87 0.95
CA SER A 298 -13.00 6.11 0.31
C SER A 298 -14.12 6.77 1.10
N SER A 299 -14.11 8.10 1.13
CA SER A 299 -15.16 8.87 1.78
C SER A 299 -15.47 10.12 0.98
N ARG A 300 -16.76 10.36 0.74
CA ARG A 300 -17.26 11.62 0.21
C ARG A 300 -17.49 12.61 1.33
N LEU A 301 -17.06 13.86 1.15
CA LEU A 301 -17.18 14.90 2.18
C LEU A 301 -18.37 15.81 1.95
N SER A 302 -19.05 16.16 3.04
CA SER A 302 -20.05 17.22 3.04
C SER A 302 -19.39 18.57 3.32
N PRO A 303 -19.81 19.65 2.65
CA PRO A 303 -19.26 20.98 2.89
C PRO A 303 -19.75 21.58 4.21
N ASN A 304 -18.93 22.45 4.79
CA ASN A 304 -19.38 23.46 5.76
C ASN A 304 -19.64 24.77 5.02
N ILE A 305 -20.84 25.32 5.20
CA ILE A 305 -21.33 26.50 4.46
C ILE A 305 -21.43 27.68 5.44
N TYR A 306 -20.79 28.78 5.08
CA TYR A 306 -20.82 30.02 5.85
C TYR A 306 -21.63 31.07 5.11
N PHE A 307 -22.59 31.68 5.81
CA PHE A 307 -23.47 32.71 5.27
C PHE A 307 -23.01 34.13 5.66
N ARG A 308 -23.56 35.12 4.99
CA ARG A 308 -23.48 36.55 5.35
C ARG A 308 -24.63 36.98 6.24
#